data_AF-A0A0E4CY04-F1
#
_entry.id   AF-A0A0E4CY04-F1
#
_cell.length_a   1.000
_cell.length_b   1.000
_cell.length_c   1.000
_cell.angle_alpha   90.00
_cell.angle_beta   90.00
_cell.angle_gamma   90.00
#
_symmetry.space_group_name_H-M   'P 1'
#
loop_
_entity.id
_entity.type
_entity.pdbx_description
1 polymer ?
#
loop_
_entity_poly.entity_id
_entity_poly.type
_entity_poly.pdbx_seq_one_letter_code
_entity_poly.pdbx_strand_id
1 'polypeptide(L)'
;MEPGTKGKGTNKGNAHLQQRPGLKFQFIEEHRSVFRIEKMCSVLGVSRSGYYKWRATPPSERKKHRERLVQRIEYHFHDNGEIYGSPKITKKLQQEGFTVGEKTVG
;
A
#
# COMPACT_ATOMS: atom_id res chain seq x y z
N MET A 1 17.05 42.21 -5.98
CA MET A 1 15.59 42.29 -6.24
C MET A 1 15.03 40.89 -6.21
N GLU A 2 14.52 40.48 -5.05
CA GLU A 2 13.50 39.43 -4.88
C GLU A 2 12.17 39.90 -5.54
N PRO A 3 11.11 39.08 -5.72
CA PRO A 3 10.86 37.74 -5.14
C PRO A 3 10.17 36.74 -6.10
N GLY A 4 9.96 35.50 -5.64
CA GLY A 4 8.68 34.84 -5.97
C GLY A 4 8.61 33.32 -6.09
N THR A 5 9.08 32.55 -5.11
CA THR A 5 8.58 31.17 -4.93
C THR A 5 7.11 31.22 -4.48
N LYS A 6 6.17 31.10 -5.43
CA LYS A 6 4.75 30.76 -5.19
C LYS A 6 4.39 29.60 -6.14
N GLY A 7 3.63 28.58 -5.77
CA GLY A 7 2.80 28.43 -4.60
C GLY A 7 2.24 27.01 -4.46
N LYS A 8 1.57 26.84 -3.33
CA LYS A 8 0.86 25.66 -2.83
C LYS A 8 -0.07 25.03 -3.86
N GLY A 9 -0.14 23.70 -3.82
CA GLY A 9 -1.16 22.91 -4.53
C GLY A 9 -1.64 21.75 -3.66
N THR A 10 -2.38 22.05 -2.59
CA THR A 10 -3.25 21.07 -1.94
C THR A 10 -4.42 20.80 -2.87
N ASN A 11 -4.41 19.68 -3.61
CA ASN A 11 -5.63 19.23 -4.29
C ASN A 11 -6.35 18.20 -3.41
N LYS A 12 -7.12 18.74 -2.48
CA LYS A 12 -8.18 18.04 -1.76
C LYS A 12 -9.44 18.24 -2.59
N GLY A 13 -9.71 17.36 -3.54
CA GLY A 13 -10.93 17.42 -4.32
C GLY A 13 -10.81 16.86 -5.73
N ASN A 14 -10.72 15.54 -5.87
CA ASN A 14 -11.47 14.88 -6.93
C ASN A 14 -11.63 13.37 -6.69
N ALA A 15 -12.88 12.92 -6.83
CA ALA A 15 -13.32 11.56 -7.05
C ALA A 15 -12.88 10.48 -6.04
N HIS A 16 -13.81 10.18 -5.15
CA HIS A 16 -14.01 8.95 -4.38
C HIS A 16 -13.87 7.62 -5.18
N LEU A 17 -13.50 7.60 -6.47
CA LEU A 17 -13.76 6.46 -7.37
C LEU A 17 -12.78 6.21 -8.52
N GLN A 18 -11.56 6.77 -8.55
CA GLN A 18 -10.64 6.49 -9.66
C GLN A 18 -9.31 5.88 -9.19
N GLN A 19 -9.36 4.55 -9.05
CA GLN A 19 -8.27 3.59 -9.19
C GLN A 19 -6.99 3.94 -8.42
N ARG A 20 -6.83 3.27 -7.27
CA ARG A 20 -5.63 3.26 -6.41
C ARG A 20 -4.34 3.58 -7.19
N PRO A 21 -3.86 4.84 -7.21
CA PRO A 21 -2.65 5.22 -7.96
C PRO A 21 -1.44 4.40 -7.55
N GLY A 22 -1.45 3.90 -6.31
CA GLY A 22 -0.45 2.99 -5.77
C GLY A 22 -0.26 1.69 -6.57
N LEU A 23 -1.30 1.13 -7.21
CA LEU A 23 -1.14 -0.10 -8.00
C LEU A 23 -0.38 0.16 -9.32
N LYS A 24 -0.66 1.29 -9.98
CA LYS A 24 0.05 1.69 -11.20
C LYS A 24 1.52 1.98 -10.90
N PHE A 25 1.80 2.69 -9.81
CA PHE A 25 3.17 2.97 -9.39
C PHE A 25 3.90 1.72 -8.90
N GLN A 26 3.21 0.80 -8.22
CA GLN A 26 3.76 -0.49 -7.84
C GLN A 26 4.14 -1.33 -9.07
N PHE A 27 3.28 -1.41 -10.08
CA PHE A 27 3.59 -2.10 -11.33
C PHE A 27 4.85 -1.51 -12.01
N ILE A 28 4.95 -0.17 -12.05
CA ILE A 28 6.15 0.52 -12.56
C ILE A 28 7.38 0.14 -11.75
N GLU A 29 7.29 0.08 -10.42
CA GLU A 29 8.40 -0.27 -9.53
C GLU A 29 8.89 -1.71 -9.75
N GLU A 30 7.96 -2.65 -9.88
CA GLU A 30 8.25 -4.08 -10.13
C GLU A 30 8.96 -4.30 -11.47
N HIS A 31 8.65 -3.49 -12.48
CA HIS A 31 9.19 -3.66 -13.83
C HIS A 31 10.21 -2.59 -14.24
N ARG A 32 10.68 -1.75 -13.29
CA ARG A 32 11.60 -0.62 -13.56
C ARG A 32 12.95 -1.03 -14.14
N SER A 33 13.36 -2.29 -13.94
CA SER A 33 14.61 -2.87 -14.47
C SER A 33 14.47 -3.35 -15.91
N VAL A 34 13.26 -3.67 -16.36
CA VAL A 34 12.98 -4.26 -17.67
C VAL A 34 12.52 -3.20 -18.66
N PHE A 35 11.70 -2.23 -18.21
CA PHE A 35 11.12 -1.21 -19.08
C PHE A 35 11.51 0.21 -18.66
N ARG A 36 11.55 1.12 -19.65
CA ARG A 36 11.75 2.55 -19.39
C ARG A 36 10.55 3.12 -18.64
N ILE A 37 10.81 3.75 -17.48
CA ILE A 37 9.80 4.40 -16.63
C ILE A 37 8.96 5.39 -17.43
N GLU A 38 9.57 6.17 -18.33
CA GLU A 38 8.86 7.14 -19.19
C GLU A 38 7.76 6.49 -20.02
N LYS A 39 8.04 5.34 -20.64
CA LYS A 39 7.06 4.60 -21.44
C LYS A 39 5.95 4.05 -20.56
N MET A 40 6.28 3.45 -19.43
CA MET A 40 5.27 2.91 -18.51
C MET A 40 4.37 4.00 -17.94
N CYS A 41 4.93 5.17 -17.58
CA CYS A 41 4.16 6.33 -17.13
C CYS A 41 3.17 6.80 -18.21
N SER A 42 3.61 6.87 -19.46
CA SER A 42 2.76 7.25 -20.59
C SER A 42 1.64 6.24 -20.82
N VAL A 43 1.96 4.93 -20.83
CA VAL A 43 0.97 3.85 -21.05
C VAL A 43 -0.06 3.78 -19.92
N LEU A 44 0.37 3.94 -18.66
CA LEU A 44 -0.51 3.85 -17.49
C LEU A 44 -1.25 5.16 -17.19
N GLY A 45 -0.95 6.23 -17.93
CA GLY A 45 -1.54 7.55 -17.75
C GLY A 45 -1.18 8.20 -16.42
N VAL A 46 0.06 8.05 -15.94
CA VAL A 46 0.56 8.62 -14.69
C VAL A 46 1.75 9.54 -14.92
N SER A 47 1.94 10.54 -14.07
CA SER A 47 3.10 11.42 -14.16
C SER A 47 4.35 10.79 -13.57
N ARG A 48 5.50 11.05 -14.20
CA ARG A 48 6.82 10.67 -13.67
C ARG A 48 7.08 11.25 -12.28
N SER A 49 6.73 12.53 -12.09
CA SER A 49 6.87 13.21 -10.80
C SER A 49 6.01 12.56 -9.73
N GLY A 50 4.81 12.09 -10.08
CA GLY A 50 3.94 11.29 -9.22
C GLY A 50 4.58 9.97 -8.81
N TYR A 51 5.21 9.26 -9.75
CA TYR A 51 5.93 8.01 -9.47
C TYR A 51 7.09 8.22 -8.50
N TYR A 52 7.98 9.18 -8.75
CA TYR A 52 9.11 9.43 -7.86
C TYR A 52 8.68 9.92 -6.48
N LYS A 53 7.61 10.73 -6.40
CA LYS A 53 7.02 11.12 -5.11
C LYS A 53 6.45 9.92 -4.36
N TRP A 54 5.73 9.05 -5.05
CA TRP A 54 5.19 7.82 -4.46
C TRP A 54 6.31 6.92 -3.93
N ARG A 55 7.37 6.72 -4.71
CA ARG A 55 8.55 5.92 -4.34
C ARG A 55 9.29 6.50 -3.14
N ALA A 56 9.37 7.82 -3.04
CA ALA A 56 9.99 8.51 -1.90
C ALA A 56 9.08 8.57 -0.66
N THR A 57 7.78 8.26 -0.79
CA THR A 57 6.86 8.30 0.34
C THR A 57 7.00 7.01 1.16
N PRO A 58 7.41 7.09 2.44
CA PRO A 58 7.47 5.90 3.27
C PRO A 58 6.06 5.31 3.46
N PRO A 59 5.95 3.97 3.59
CA PRO A 59 4.67 3.34 3.90
C PRO A 59 4.15 3.92 5.21
N SER A 60 2.87 4.31 5.23
CA SER A 60 2.23 4.80 6.44
C SER A 60 2.24 3.72 7.52
N GLU A 61 2.25 4.12 8.79
CA GLU A 61 2.19 3.18 9.91
C GLU A 61 0.98 2.23 9.82
N ARG A 62 -0.13 2.70 9.25
CA ARG A 62 -1.30 1.88 8.96
C ARG A 62 -1.03 0.80 7.91
N LYS A 63 -0.27 1.12 6.84
CA LYS A 63 0.10 0.15 5.81
C LYS A 63 1.04 -0.91 6.39
N LYS A 64 2.06 -0.49 7.16
CA LYS A 64 2.97 -1.41 7.87
C LYS A 64 2.23 -2.30 8.86
N HIS A 65 1.29 -1.75 9.63
CA HIS A 65 0.47 -2.53 10.55
C HIS A 65 -0.36 -3.60 9.80
N ARG A 66 -0.96 -3.23 8.66
CA ARG A 66 -1.71 -4.18 7.83
C ARG A 66 -0.81 -5.27 7.25
N GLU A 67 0.38 -4.92 6.75
CA GLU A 67 1.34 -5.90 6.23
C GLU A 67 1.78 -6.88 7.32
N ARG A 68 2.13 -6.38 8.52
CA ARG A 68 2.44 -7.22 9.68
C ARG A 68 1.28 -8.15 10.06
N LEU A 69 0.06 -7.63 10.04
CA LEU A 69 -1.14 -8.41 10.31
C LEU A 69 -1.32 -9.55 9.31
N VAL A 70 -1.21 -9.25 8.00
CA VAL A 70 -1.35 -10.27 6.93
C VAL A 70 -0.28 -11.35 7.07
N GLN A 71 0.98 -10.96 7.26
CA GLN A 71 2.08 -11.90 7.48
C GLN A 71 1.82 -12.80 8.69
N ARG A 72 1.23 -12.25 9.76
CA ARG A 72 0.94 -13.04 10.96
C ARG A 72 -0.26 -13.97 10.80
N ILE A 73 -1.27 -13.56 10.03
CA ILE A 73 -2.38 -14.43 9.62
C ILE A 73 -1.83 -15.62 8.82
N GLU A 74 -1.02 -15.36 7.79
CA GLU A 74 -0.40 -16.41 6.96
C GLU A 74 0.46 -17.36 7.80
N TYR A 75 1.26 -16.81 8.72
CA TYR A 75 2.04 -17.62 9.66
C TYR A 75 1.15 -18.58 10.45
N HIS A 76 0.11 -18.08 11.13
CA HIS A 76 -0.75 -18.94 11.97
C HIS A 76 -1.56 -19.94 11.15
N PHE A 77 -1.93 -19.57 9.93
CA PHE A 77 -2.61 -20.45 9.01
C PHE A 77 -1.71 -21.64 8.61
N HIS A 78 -0.48 -21.39 8.17
CA HIS A 78 0.44 -22.43 7.74
C HIS A 78 1.05 -23.23 8.90
N ASP A 79 1.37 -22.60 10.03
CA ASP A 79 1.91 -23.24 11.24
C ASP A 79 0.95 -24.29 11.82
N ASN A 80 -0.36 -24.08 11.63
CA ASN A 80 -1.40 -25.01 12.09
C ASN A 80 -1.92 -25.93 10.97
N GLY A 81 -1.15 -26.09 9.88
CA GLY A 81 -1.49 -26.98 8.78
C GLY A 81 -2.81 -26.63 8.09
N GLU A 82 -3.15 -25.34 8.02
CA GLU A 82 -4.35 -24.82 7.35
C GLU A 82 -5.68 -25.21 8.04
N ILE A 83 -5.63 -25.87 9.20
CA ILE A 83 -6.80 -26.30 9.97
C ILE A 83 -7.46 -25.10 10.68
N TYR A 84 -6.69 -24.07 10.98
CA TYR A 84 -7.16 -22.93 11.76
C TYR A 84 -7.95 -21.97 10.87
N GLY A 85 -9.26 -21.92 11.10
CA GLY A 85 -10.12 -20.89 10.51
C GLY A 85 -9.96 -19.52 11.18
N SER A 86 -10.60 -18.53 10.57
CA SER A 86 -10.59 -17.12 11.01
C SER A 86 -10.82 -16.92 12.53
N PRO A 87 -11.76 -17.62 13.22
CA PRO A 87 -11.94 -17.47 14.67
C PRO A 87 -10.70 -17.82 15.49
N LYS A 88 -9.97 -18.89 15.14
CA LYS A 88 -8.80 -19.36 15.89
C LYS A 88 -7.60 -18.46 15.65
N ILE A 89 -7.39 -18.06 14.40
CA ILE A 89 -6.34 -17.12 14.01
C ILE A 89 -6.56 -15.76 14.70
N THR A 90 -7.80 -15.26 14.73
CA THR A 90 -8.15 -14.00 15.42
C THR A 90 -7.76 -14.05 16.90
N LYS A 91 -8.05 -15.16 17.61
CA LYS A 91 -7.64 -15.31 19.02
C LYS A 91 -6.13 -15.29 19.20
N LYS A 92 -5.37 -15.95 18.31
CA LYS A 92 -3.90 -15.94 18.35
C LYS A 92 -3.34 -14.54 18.12
N LEU A 93 -3.89 -13.80 17.16
CA LEU A 93 -3.49 -12.42 16.89
C LEU A 93 -3.79 -11.49 18.08
N GLN A 94 -4.94 -11.66 18.73
CA GLN A 94 -5.27 -10.90 19.93
C GLN A 94 -4.33 -11.20 21.10
N GLN A 95 -3.92 -12.47 21.29
CA GLN A 95 -2.92 -12.86 22.28
C GLN A 95 -1.54 -12.22 22.01
N GLU A 96 -1.25 -11.90 20.76
CA GLU A 96 -0.01 -11.23 20.32
C GLU A 96 -0.11 -9.70 20.35
N GLY A 97 -1.24 -9.16 20.83
CA GLY A 97 -1.46 -7.72 20.98
C GLY A 97 -2.06 -7.03 19.74
N PHE A 98 -2.52 -7.77 18.72
CA PHE A 98 -3.24 -7.19 17.60
C PHE A 98 -4.72 -6.96 17.94
N THR A 99 -5.19 -5.73 17.81
CA THR A 99 -6.62 -5.39 17.95
C THR A 99 -7.33 -5.61 16.62
N VAL A 100 -7.75 -6.86 16.36
CA VAL A 100 -8.45 -7.25 15.12
C VAL A 100 -9.66 -8.12 15.41
N GLY A 101 -10.69 -7.98 14.57
CA GLY A 101 -11.90 -8.81 14.60
C GLY A 101 -11.90 -9.86 13.50
N GLU A 102 -12.76 -10.87 13.64
CA GLU A 102 -12.82 -12.02 12.73
C GLU A 102 -13.04 -11.64 11.26
N LYS A 103 -13.88 -10.63 10.98
CA LYS A 103 -14.11 -10.07 9.63
C LYS A 103 -12.89 -9.38 9.00
N THR A 104 -11.84 -9.17 9.78
CA THR A 104 -10.58 -8.59 9.29
C THR A 104 -9.61 -9.68 8.83
N VAL A 105 -9.80 -10.91 9.34
CA VAL A 105 -8.97 -12.08 9.06
C VAL A 105 -9.59 -12.94 7.96
N GLY A 106 -10.92 -13.00 7.87
CA GLY A 106 -11.69 -13.77 6.88
C GLY A 106 -12.46 -12.89 5.89
#